data_AF-A0A4W5JC66-F1
#
_entry.id   AF-A0A4W5JC66-F1
#
_cell.length_a   1.000
_cell.length_b   1.000
_cell.length_c   1.000
_cell.angle_alpha   90.00
_cell.angle_beta   90.00
_cell.angle_gamma   90.00
#
_symmetry.space_group_name_H-M   'P 1'
#
loop_
_entity.id
_entity.type
_entity.pdbx_description
1 polymer ?
#
loop_
_entity_poly.entity_id
_entity_poly.type
_entity_poly.pdbx_seq_one_letter_code
_entity_poly.pdbx_strand_id
1 'polypeptide(L)' 'MPNETMLENKFLKSLMKLDQYLLTPLIHELDQNPDAPQSSRHYLDGNSLSLSDCNLLPKLNIIKVIRSIIHN' A
#
# COMPACT_ATOMS: atom_id res chain seq x y z
N MET A 1 8.03 -26.79 -3.01
CA MET A 1 8.56 -26.45 -4.36
C MET A 1 9.28 -25.10 -4.25
N PRO A 2 10.52 -24.94 -4.72
CA PRO A 2 11.33 -23.71 -4.46
C PRO A 2 10.77 -22.42 -5.10
N ASN A 3 9.89 -22.53 -6.11
CA ASN A 3 9.32 -21.38 -6.79
C ASN A 3 8.19 -20.66 -6.02
N GLU A 4 7.45 -21.38 -5.17
CA GLU A 4 6.33 -20.78 -4.41
C GLU A 4 6.84 -19.75 -3.41
N THR A 5 7.90 -20.10 -2.67
CA THR A 5 8.55 -19.20 -1.70
C THR A 5 9.18 -17.99 -2.38
N MET A 6 9.65 -18.11 -3.62
CA MET A 6 10.19 -16.96 -4.37
C MET A 6 9.09 -15.98 -4.76
N LEU A 7 7.93 -16.48 -5.22
CA LEU A 7 6.80 -15.63 -5.61
C LEU A 7 6.20 -14.93 -4.39
N GLU A 8 5.99 -15.66 -3.29
CA GLU A 8 5.53 -15.11 -2.01
C GLU A 8 6.46 -14.01 -1.51
N ASN A 9 7.78 -14.25 -1.49
CA ASN A 9 8.75 -13.25 -1.08
C ASN A 9 8.75 -11.99 -1.97
N LYS A 10 8.60 -12.15 -3.29
CA LYS A 10 8.48 -11.00 -4.21
C LYS A 10 7.21 -10.21 -3.94
N PHE A 11 6.12 -10.92 -3.68
CA PHE A 11 4.84 -10.30 -3.36
C PHE A 11 4.88 -9.53 -2.03
N LEU A 12 5.42 -10.13 -0.97
CA LEU A 12 5.63 -9.45 0.32
C LEU A 12 6.51 -8.21 0.16
N LYS A 13 7.60 -8.29 -0.61
CA LYS A 13 8.45 -7.12 -0.91
C LYS A 13 7.69 -6.01 -1.62
N SER A 14 6.77 -6.33 -2.54
CA SER A 14 5.93 -5.33 -3.19
C SER A 14 4.94 -4.68 -2.22
N LEU A 15 4.37 -5.45 -1.28
CA LEU A 15 3.52 -4.89 -0.22
C LEU A 15 4.30 -3.97 0.73
N MET A 16 5.52 -4.34 1.13
CA MET A 16 6.37 -3.49 1.95
C MET A 16 6.74 -2.18 1.24
N LYS A 17 6.97 -2.21 -0.08
CA LYS A 17 7.21 -0.99 -0.86
C LYS A 17 5.98 -0.09 -0.92
N LEU A 18 4.79 -0.69 -1.05
CA LEU A 18 3.54 0.05 -1.03
C LEU A 18 3.29 0.69 0.34
N ASP A 19 3.51 -0.06 1.42
CA ASP A 19 3.40 0.43 2.80
C ASP A 19 4.33 1.62 3.03
N GLN A 20 5.62 1.47 2.66
CA GLN A 20 6.59 2.56 2.73
C GLN A 20 6.15 3.77 1.92
N TYR A 21 5.63 3.57 0.70
CA TYR A 21 5.11 4.66 -0.12
C TYR A 21 3.98 5.40 0.58
N LEU A 22 2.98 4.69 1.12
CA LEU A 22 1.82 5.26 1.81
C LEU A 22 2.22 6.01 3.09
N LEU A 23 3.24 5.54 3.80
CA LEU A 23 3.73 6.20 5.02
C LEU A 23 4.61 7.42 4.74
N THR A 24 5.27 7.49 3.59
CA THR A 24 6.13 8.63 3.23
C THR A 24 5.28 9.87 2.91
N PRO A 25 5.48 11.01 3.60
CA PRO A 25 4.79 12.26 3.30
C PRO A 25 5.01 12.73 1.87
N LEU A 26 3.98 13.28 1.24
CA LEU A 26 4.08 13.92 -0.06
C LEU A 26 4.68 15.34 0.08
N ILE A 27 5.25 15.87 -1.00
CA ILE A 27 5.86 17.21 -1.00
C ILE A 27 4.89 18.28 -0.48
N HIS A 28 3.63 18.25 -0.92
CA HIS A 28 2.62 19.21 -0.47
C HIS A 28 2.24 19.06 1.01
N GLU A 29 2.44 17.88 1.61
CA GLU A 29 2.26 17.68 3.05
C GLU A 29 3.46 18.27 3.81
N LEU A 30 4.68 18.08 3.30
CA LEU A 30 5.90 18.67 3.87
C LEU A 30 5.94 20.19 3.72
N ASP A 31 5.34 20.75 2.67
CA ASP A 31 5.17 22.20 2.52
C ASP A 31 4.31 22.81 3.65
N GLN A 32 3.36 22.03 4.19
CA GLN A 32 2.48 22.43 5.29
C GLN A 32 3.07 22.08 6.66
N ASN A 33 3.75 20.93 6.76
CA ASN A 33 4.39 20.44 7.97
C ASN A 33 5.72 19.74 7.62
N PRO A 34 6.85 20.47 7.58
CA PRO A 34 8.15 19.94 7.15
C PRO A 34 8.68 18.79 8.00
N ASP A 35 8.28 18.74 9.28
CA ASP A 35 8.72 17.73 10.24
C ASP A 35 7.71 16.57 10.37
N ALA A 36 6.76 16.44 9.43
CA ALA A 36 5.77 15.37 9.44
C ALA A 36 6.49 14.00 9.41
N PRO A 37 6.35 13.17 10.47
CA PRO A 37 7.05 11.89 10.52
C PRO A 37 6.43 10.85 9.57
N GLN A 38 5.15 11.00 9.24
CA GLN A 38 4.37 10.12 8.38
C GLN A 38 3.32 10.92 7.60
N SER A 39 2.91 10.40 6.44
CA SER A 39 1.82 10.94 5.65
C SER A 39 0.48 10.82 6.37
N SER A 40 -0.39 11.80 6.16
CA SER A 40 -1.76 11.85 6.68
C SER A 40 -2.80 11.54 5.61
N ARG A 41 -2.37 11.27 4.36
CA ARG A 41 -3.26 11.13 3.22
C ARG A 41 -4.17 9.89 3.33
N HIS A 42 -5.41 10.05 2.86
CA HIS A 42 -6.39 8.98 2.90
C HIS A 42 -6.28 7.98 1.74
N TYR A 43 -5.73 8.39 0.61
CA TYR A 43 -5.63 7.64 -0.64
C TYR A 43 -4.22 7.71 -1.24
N LEU A 44 -3.95 6.96 -2.30
CA LEU A 44 -2.60 6.79 -2.85
C LEU A 44 -1.92 8.13 -3.16
N ASP A 45 -2.65 9.02 -3.82
CA ASP A 45 -2.13 10.30 -4.36
C ASP A 45 -2.53 11.52 -3.50
N GLY A 46 -3.26 11.32 -2.39
CA GLY A 46 -3.73 12.42 -1.53
C GLY A 46 -5.04 12.12 -0.81
N ASN A 47 -5.86 13.15 -0.57
CA ASN A 47 -7.11 13.03 0.19
C ASN A 47 -8.36 12.77 -0.67
N SER A 48 -8.20 12.58 -1.97
CA SER A 48 -9.29 12.26 -2.89
C SER A 48 -8.98 11.01 -3.70
N LEU A 49 -10.03 10.25 -4.02
CA LEU A 49 -9.92 9.06 -4.87
C LEU A 49 -9.40 9.43 -6.26
N SER A 50 -8.41 8.70 -6.73
CA SER A 50 -7.84 8.79 -8.07
C SER A 50 -7.99 7.47 -8.83
N LEU A 51 -7.62 7.48 -10.12
CA LEU A 51 -7.60 6.28 -10.95
C LEU A 51 -6.64 5.20 -10.39
N SER A 52 -5.57 5.63 -9.71
CA SER A 52 -4.61 4.75 -9.05
C SER A 52 -5.30 3.91 -7.96
N ASP A 53 -6.20 4.53 -7.20
CA ASP A 53 -6.97 3.85 -6.14
C ASP A 53 -7.95 2.85 -6.73
N CYS A 54 -8.68 3.25 -7.76
CA CYS A 54 -9.62 2.36 -8.46
C CYS A 54 -8.96 1.10 -9.01
N ASN A 55 -7.68 1.18 -9.40
CA ASN A 55 -6.94 0.01 -9.87
C ASN A 55 -6.40 -0.85 -8.72
N LEU A 56 -5.89 -0.23 -7.65
CA LEU A 56 -5.14 -0.95 -6.62
C LEU A 56 -6.02 -1.44 -5.46
N LEU A 57 -7.01 -0.66 -5.02
CA LEU A 57 -7.89 -1.02 -3.90
C LEU A 57 -8.64 -2.34 -4.13
N PRO A 58 -9.21 -2.63 -5.32
CA PRO A 58 -9.85 -3.93 -5.56
C PRO A 58 -8.88 -5.10 -5.45
N LYS A 59 -7.63 -4.94 -5.93
CA LYS A 59 -6.60 -5.98 -5.87
C LYS A 59 -6.20 -6.27 -4.43
N LEU A 60 -5.97 -5.23 -3.62
CA LEU A 60 -5.65 -5.36 -2.20
C LEU A 60 -6.79 -5.98 -1.40
N ASN A 61 -8.05 -5.62 -1.71
CA ASN A 61 -9.21 -6.20 -1.06
C ASN A 61 -9.31 -7.71 -1.32
N ILE A 62 -9.08 -8.17 -2.55
CA ILE A 62 -9.05 -9.60 -2.89
C ILE A 62 -8.02 -10.34 -2.03
N ILE A 63 -6.80 -9.82 -1.92
CA ILE A 63 -5.72 -10.41 -1.10
C ILE A 63 -6.15 -10.51 0.37
N LYS A 64 -6.71 -9.41 0.92
CA LYS A 64 -7.17 -9.36 2.31
C LYS A 64 -8.25 -10.40 2.60
N VAL A 65 -9.23 -10.53 1.71
CA VAL A 65 -10.32 -11.51 1.82
C VAL A 65 -9.77 -12.94 1.74
N ILE A 66 -8.94 -13.25 0.75
CA ILE A 66 -8.36 -14.59 0.59
C ILE A 66 -7.55 -14.98 1.83
N ARG A 67 -6.71 -14.06 2.36
CA ARG A 67 -5.97 -14.31 3.60
C ARG A 67 -6.90 -14.65 4.76
N SER A 68 -8.01 -13.92 4.89
CA SER A 68 -9.00 -14.14 5.96
C SER A 68 -9.73 -15.47 5.83
N ILE A 69 -9.89 -16.01 4.62
CA ILE A 69 -10.50 -17.32 4.37
C ILE A 69 -9.52 -18.44 4.69
N ILE A 70 -8.25 -18.30 4.31
CA ILE A 70 -7.23 -19.35 4.48
C ILE A 70 -6.81 -19.52 5.95
N HIS A 71 -6.92 -18.49 6.78
CA HIS A 71 -6.51 -18.51 8.19
C HIS A 71 -7.66 -18.78 9.18
N ASN A 72 -8.83 -19.25 8.71
CA ASN A 72 -9.97 -19.70 9.52
C ASN A 72 -10.13 -21.22 9.46
#